data_AF-A0A1C6B4E0-F1
#
_entry.id   AF-A0A1C6B4E0-F1
#
_cell.length_a   1.000
_cell.length_b   1.000
_cell.length_c   1.000
_cell.angle_alpha   90.00
_cell.angle_beta   90.00
_cell.angle_gamma   90.00
#
_symmetry.space_group_name_H-M   'P 1'
#
loop_
_entity.id
_entity.type
_entity.pdbx_description
1 polymer ?
#
loop_
_entity_poly.entity_id
_entity_poly.type
_entity_poly.pdbx_seq_one_letter_code
_entity_poly.pdbx_strand_id
1 'polypeptide(L)'
;MLSSTAVHLGEHGSIHDLAESEIYRWANVRGYVALHRTQPIYLSENRCMMHLRLTGVRLGMEQVVVYTRLSGGMARVDRLWHPLSERENDPSAAVFAATAAALTAL
;
A
#
# COMPACT_ATOMS: atom_id res chain seq x y z
N MET A 1 10.92 2.31 -1.87
CA MET A 1 10.69 3.28 -2.96
C MET A 1 9.27 3.83 -2.84
N LEU A 2 9.11 5.16 -2.79
CA LEU A 2 7.81 5.84 -2.75
C LEU A 2 7.40 6.30 -4.16
N SER A 3 6.15 6.10 -4.51
CA SER A 3 5.53 6.60 -5.75
C SER A 3 4.15 7.17 -5.44
N SER A 4 3.71 8.17 -6.21
CA SER A 4 2.41 8.81 -6.03
C SER A 4 1.69 8.91 -7.38
N THR A 5 0.39 8.66 -7.41
CA THR A 5 -0.43 8.72 -8.63
C THR A 5 -1.81 9.25 -8.32
N ALA A 6 -2.35 10.12 -9.18
CA ALA A 6 -3.75 10.52 -9.12
C ALA A 6 -4.62 9.53 -9.91
N VAL A 7 -5.73 9.10 -9.33
CA VAL A 7 -6.65 8.08 -9.89
C VAL A 7 -8.07 8.60 -9.77
N HIS A 8 -8.89 8.40 -10.82
CA HIS A 8 -10.32 8.66 -10.75
C HIS A 8 -11.00 7.61 -9.88
N LEU A 9 -11.84 8.05 -8.93
CA LEU A 9 -12.64 7.13 -8.13
C LEU A 9 -13.64 6.38 -9.00
N GLY A 10 -14.25 7.03 -10.00
CA GLY A 10 -15.12 6.39 -10.99
C GLY A 10 -16.12 5.42 -10.35
N GLU A 11 -16.12 4.17 -10.82
CA GLU A 11 -16.98 3.09 -10.34
C GLU A 11 -16.70 2.65 -8.89
N HIS A 12 -15.53 2.95 -8.35
CA HIS A 12 -15.24 2.65 -6.94
C HIS A 12 -16.09 3.51 -6.00
N GLY A 13 -16.45 4.75 -6.37
CA GLY A 13 -17.28 5.65 -5.55
C GLY A 13 -16.61 6.18 -4.27
N SER A 14 -15.71 5.42 -3.65
CA SER A 14 -14.96 5.82 -2.45
C SER A 14 -13.49 5.36 -2.49
N ILE A 15 -12.66 6.00 -1.66
CA ILE A 15 -11.25 5.57 -1.47
C ILE A 15 -11.16 4.19 -0.81
N HIS A 16 -12.17 3.79 -0.04
CA HIS A 16 -12.24 2.48 0.60
C HIS A 16 -12.45 1.39 -0.45
N ASP A 17 -13.42 1.58 -1.34
CA ASP A 17 -13.74 0.61 -2.38
C ASP A 17 -12.63 0.54 -3.44
N LEU A 18 -11.97 1.67 -3.71
CA LEU A 18 -10.74 1.70 -4.51
C LEU A 18 -9.64 0.85 -3.86
N ALA A 19 -9.42 1.02 -2.55
CA ALA A 19 -8.44 0.24 -1.81
C ALA A 19 -8.77 -1.26 -1.80
N GLU A 20 -10.03 -1.62 -1.59
CA GLU A 20 -10.48 -3.01 -1.67
C GLU A 20 -10.26 -3.63 -3.06
N SER A 21 -10.42 -2.85 -4.13
CA SER A 21 -10.23 -3.34 -5.49
C SER A 21 -8.77 -3.66 -5.84
N GLU A 22 -7.79 -2.94 -5.27
CA GLU A 22 -6.37 -3.15 -5.58
C GLU A 22 -5.88 -4.51 -5.08
N ILE A 23 -6.54 -5.09 -4.07
CA ILE A 23 -6.22 -6.42 -3.55
C ILE A 23 -6.35 -7.49 -4.64
N TYR A 24 -7.38 -7.39 -5.49
CA TYR A 24 -7.59 -8.34 -6.58
C TYR A 24 -6.51 -8.25 -7.65
N ARG A 25 -5.88 -7.07 -7.82
CA ARG A 25 -4.69 -6.93 -8.68
C ARG A 25 -3.49 -7.69 -8.13
N TRP A 26 -3.26 -7.61 -6.81
CA TRP A 26 -2.10 -8.25 -6.18
C TRP A 26 -2.25 -9.77 -6.01
N ALA A 27 -3.46 -10.27 -5.81
CA ALA A 27 -3.74 -11.70 -5.68
C ALA A 27 -3.31 -12.53 -6.92
N ASN A 28 -3.20 -11.90 -8.09
CA ASN A 28 -2.85 -12.56 -9.34
C ASN A 28 -1.37 -12.41 -9.75
N VAL A 29 -0.53 -11.79 -8.91
CA VAL A 29 0.88 -11.59 -9.23
C VAL A 29 1.65 -12.91 -9.11
N ARG A 30 2.19 -13.39 -10.24
CA ARG A 30 3.01 -14.60 -10.29
C ARG A 30 4.34 -14.40 -9.56
N GLY A 31 4.82 -15.45 -8.90
CA GLY A 31 6.13 -15.48 -8.23
C GLY A 31 6.10 -15.34 -6.70
N TYR A 32 4.92 -15.07 -6.13
CA TYR A 32 4.70 -15.07 -4.68
C TYR A 32 3.82 -16.26 -4.29
N VAL A 33 4.11 -16.84 -3.13
CA VAL A 33 3.41 -18.03 -2.60
C VAL A 33 2.38 -17.67 -1.54
N ALA A 34 2.50 -16.49 -0.93
CA ALA A 34 1.54 -15.98 0.05
C ALA A 34 1.35 -14.47 -0.09
N LEU A 35 0.11 -14.02 0.13
CA LEU A 35 -0.27 -12.62 0.26
C LEU A 35 -0.95 -12.45 1.62
N HIS A 36 -0.35 -11.60 2.48
CA HIS A 36 -0.99 -11.09 3.68
C HIS A 36 -1.39 -9.63 3.46
N ARG A 37 -2.53 -9.25 4.00
CA ARG A 37 -3.04 -7.88 3.88
C ARG A 37 -3.85 -7.47 5.10
N THR A 38 -3.94 -6.18 5.31
CA THR A 38 -4.99 -5.59 6.14
C THR A 38 -6.25 -5.35 5.31
N GLN A 39 -7.41 -5.20 5.95
CA GLN A 39 -8.50 -4.43 5.35
C GLN A 39 -8.08 -2.96 5.25
N PRO A 40 -8.75 -2.13 4.44
CA PRO A 40 -8.52 -0.69 4.46
C PRO A 40 -8.72 -0.13 5.87
N ILE A 41 -7.71 0.53 6.41
CA ILE A 41 -7.73 1.16 7.73
C ILE A 41 -7.91 2.66 7.50
N TYR A 42 -8.99 3.25 8.04
CA TYR A 42 -9.17 4.69 7.99
C TYR A 42 -8.12 5.39 8.86
N LEU A 43 -7.38 6.30 8.24
CA LEU A 43 -6.50 7.25 8.94
C LEU A 43 -7.27 8.52 9.29
N SER A 44 -8.21 8.91 8.41
CA SER A 44 -9.16 10.00 8.60
C SER A 44 -10.37 9.82 7.68
N GLU A 45 -11.33 10.74 7.69
CA GLU A 45 -12.51 10.70 6.81
C GLU A 45 -12.16 10.69 5.31
N ASN A 46 -11.00 11.27 4.97
CA ASN A 46 -10.53 11.41 3.59
C ASN A 46 -9.28 10.58 3.30
N ARG A 47 -8.83 9.74 4.24
CA ARG A 47 -7.63 8.94 4.08
C ARG A 47 -7.82 7.53 4.59
N CYS A 48 -7.42 6.55 3.79
CA CYS A 48 -7.28 5.18 4.26
C CYS A 48 -5.92 4.62 3.86
N MET A 49 -5.43 3.66 4.63
CA MET A 49 -4.23 2.91 4.31
C MET A 49 -4.52 1.42 4.13
N MET A 50 -3.65 0.78 3.39
CA MET A 50 -3.56 -0.66 3.31
C MET A 50 -2.11 -1.09 3.47
N HIS A 51 -1.91 -2.18 4.19
CA HIS A 51 -0.64 -2.86 4.27
C HIS A 51 -0.73 -4.18 3.52
N LEU A 52 0.23 -4.44 2.64
CA LEU A 52 0.33 -5.67 1.85
C LEU A 52 1.72 -6.27 2.04
N ARG A 53 1.76 -7.59 2.23
CA ARG A 53 2.99 -8.36 2.33
C ARG A 53 2.91 -9.56 1.40
N LEU A 54 3.79 -9.60 0.43
CA LEU A 54 3.94 -10.66 -0.56
C LEU A 54 5.16 -11.49 -0.18
N THR A 55 4.98 -12.76 0.13
CA THR A 55 6.08 -13.67 0.47
C THR A 55 6.27 -14.64 -0.69
N GLY A 56 7.47 -14.64 -1.27
CA GLY A 56 7.91 -15.61 -2.27
C GLY A 56 8.94 -16.59 -1.69
N VAL A 57 9.35 -17.58 -2.49
CA VAL A 57 10.32 -18.61 -2.06
C VAL A 57 11.73 -18.06 -1.87
N ARG A 58 12.09 -16.98 -2.59
CA ARG A 58 13.44 -16.38 -2.58
C ARG A 58 13.43 -14.87 -2.34
N LEU A 59 12.29 -14.22 -2.53
CA LEU A 59 12.13 -12.77 -2.44
C LEU A 59 10.76 -12.49 -1.84
N GLY A 60 10.71 -11.61 -0.85
CA GLY A 60 9.48 -11.04 -0.34
C GLY A 60 9.42 -9.54 -0.60
N MET A 61 8.22 -9.00 -0.59
CA MET A 61 7.97 -7.57 -0.73
C MET A 61 6.91 -7.14 0.28
N GLU A 62 7.08 -5.95 0.82
CA GLU A 62 6.11 -5.28 1.67
C GLU A 62 5.75 -3.93 1.06
N GLN A 63 4.48 -3.57 1.20
CA GLN A 63 3.92 -2.35 0.65
C GLN A 63 2.98 -1.68 1.63
N VAL A 64 3.19 -0.39 1.83
CA VAL A 64 2.17 0.50 2.42
C VAL A 64 1.57 1.33 1.30
N VAL A 65 0.25 1.32 1.20
CA VAL A 65 -0.51 2.13 0.25
C VAL A 65 -1.41 3.07 1.02
N VAL A 66 -1.37 4.36 0.71
CA VAL A 66 -2.25 5.37 1.31
C VAL A 66 -3.08 6.04 0.22
N TYR A 67 -4.39 6.00 0.40
CA TYR A 67 -5.38 6.62 -0.48
C TYR A 67 -5.85 7.90 0.18
N THR A 68 -5.71 9.03 -0.50
CA THR A 68 -6.18 10.33 -0.04
C THR A 68 -7.22 10.84 -1.02
N ARG A 69 -8.46 11.01 -0.56
CA ARG A 69 -9.53 11.60 -1.38
C ARG A 69 -9.14 13.03 -1.73
N LEU A 70 -9.29 13.36 -3.01
CA LEU A 70 -9.13 14.70 -3.56
C LEU A 70 -10.50 15.22 -4.02
N SER A 71 -10.56 16.49 -4.38
CA SER A 71 -11.74 17.07 -5.02
C SER A 71 -11.97 16.50 -6.44
N GLY A 72 -13.18 16.68 -6.98
CA GLY A 72 -13.49 16.29 -8.36
C GLY A 72 -13.57 14.78 -8.60
N GLY A 73 -13.84 13.98 -7.56
CA GLY A 73 -13.93 12.52 -7.69
C GLY A 73 -12.58 11.84 -7.92
N MET A 74 -11.49 12.48 -7.49
CA MET A 74 -10.12 11.95 -7.61
C MET A 74 -9.63 11.40 -6.27
N ALA A 75 -8.63 10.53 -6.33
CA ALA A 75 -7.84 10.11 -5.17
C ALA A 75 -6.36 10.13 -5.53
N ARG A 76 -5.52 10.58 -4.59
CA ARG A 76 -4.08 10.36 -4.63
C ARG A 76 -3.78 9.01 -4.00
N VAL A 77 -2.99 8.18 -4.69
CA VAL A 77 -2.55 6.89 -4.19
C VAL A 77 -1.04 6.90 -4.04
N ASP A 78 -0.58 6.96 -2.79
CA ASP A 78 0.82 6.93 -2.40
C ASP A 78 1.21 5.47 -2.11
N ARG A 79 2.23 4.95 -2.80
CA ARG A 79 2.68 3.54 -2.71
C ARG A 79 4.14 3.50 -2.29
N LEU A 80 4.40 2.95 -1.11
CA LEU A 80 5.73 2.73 -0.56
C LEU A 80 6.07 1.24 -0.60
N TRP A 81 7.09 0.88 -1.36
CA TRP A 81 7.61 -0.49 -1.46
C TRP A 81 8.88 -0.71 -0.66
N HIS A 82 9.02 -1.89 -0.08
CA HIS A 82 10.24 -2.38 0.55
C HIS A 82 10.47 -3.87 0.27
N PRO A 83 11.63 -4.26 -0.28
CA PRO A 83 11.99 -5.67 -0.41
C PRO A 83 12.27 -6.26 0.97
N LEU A 84 11.72 -7.44 1.24
CA LEU A 84 12.01 -8.19 2.45
C LEU A 84 13.37 -8.88 2.27
N SER A 85 14.35 -8.43 3.04
CA SER A 85 15.69 -9.03 3.10
C SER A 85 15.74 -10.09 4.20
N GLU A 86 16.50 -11.16 3.99
CA GLU A 86 16.80 -12.16 5.03
C GLU A 86 17.86 -11.66 6.03
N ARG A 87 18.49 -10.50 5.74
CA ARG A 87 19.56 -9.96 6.56
C ARG A 87 19.00 -9.31 7.83
N GLU A 88 19.35 -9.86 8.97
CA GLU A 88 19.09 -9.26 10.28
C GLU A 88 19.73 -7.85 10.31
N ASN A 89 18.94 -6.83 10.70
CA ASN A 89 19.32 -5.40 10.70
C ASN A 89 19.52 -4.73 9.32
N ASP A 90 18.69 -5.03 8.33
CA ASP A 90 18.65 -4.25 7.10
C ASP A 90 18.28 -2.77 7.39
N PRO A 91 19.19 -1.79 7.16
CA PRO A 91 18.92 -0.38 7.44
C PRO A 91 17.77 0.18 6.60
N SER A 92 17.45 -0.45 5.47
CA SER A 92 16.32 -0.03 4.63
C SER A 92 14.96 -0.31 5.28
N ALA A 93 14.88 -1.27 6.22
CA ALA A 93 13.66 -1.54 6.99
C ALA A 93 13.33 -0.38 7.94
N ALA A 94 14.34 0.22 8.58
CA ALA A 94 14.15 1.39 9.44
C ALA A 94 13.68 2.62 8.64
N VAL A 95 14.27 2.84 7.45
CA VAL A 95 13.84 3.92 6.53
C VAL A 95 12.41 3.68 6.06
N PHE A 96 12.05 2.44 5.74
CA PHE A 96 10.69 2.07 5.36
C PHE A 96 9.70 2.37 6.49
N ALA A 97 9.98 1.91 7.72
CA ALA A 97 9.12 2.15 8.87
C ALA A 97 8.93 3.66 9.15
N ALA A 98 10.01 4.44 9.11
CA ALA A 98 9.94 5.89 9.29
C ALA A 98 9.12 6.58 8.19
N THR A 99 9.30 6.16 6.93
CA THR A 99 8.56 6.71 5.79
C THR A 99 7.07 6.32 5.85
N ALA A 100 6.78 5.07 6.22
CA ALA A 100 5.41 4.60 6.41
C ALA A 100 4.71 5.41 7.52
N ALA A 101 5.37 5.60 8.66
CA ALA A 101 4.84 6.41 9.76
C ALA A 101 4.57 7.86 9.32
N ALA A 102 5.49 8.48 8.58
CA ALA A 102 5.29 9.82 8.04
C ALA A 102 4.11 9.90 7.05
N LEU A 103 3.93 8.88 6.20
CA LEU A 103 2.79 8.80 5.28
C LEU A 103 1.46 8.66 6.02
N THR A 104 1.43 7.92 7.13
CA THR A 104 0.18 7.62 7.85
C THR A 104 -0.21 8.69 8.87
N ALA A 105 0.68 9.62 9.22
CA ALA A 105 0.45 10.64 10.26
C ALA A 105 -0.29 11.93 9.81
N LEU A 106 -0.57 12.07 8.51
CA LEU A 106 -1.22 13.27 7.91
C LEU A 106 -2.76 13.22 7.93
#